data_AF-A0A8X6RG59-F1
#
_entry.id   AF-A0A8X6RG59-F1
#
_cell.length_a   1.000
_cell.length_b   1.000
_cell.length_c   1.000
_cell.angle_alpha   90.00
_cell.angle_beta   90.00
_cell.angle_gamma   90.00
#
_symmetry.space_group_name_H-M   'P 1'
#
loop_
_entity.id
_entity.type
_entity.pdbx_description
1 polymer ?
#
loop_
_entity_poly.entity_id
_entity_poly.type
_entity_poly.pdbx_seq_one_letter_code
_entity_poly.pdbx_strand_id
1 'polypeptide(L)'
;MAVKDRSVTSRTIAQHIESVMHHSVSVRTIRRRLQQSGLSARRPLLGLPLTQNHRRLRRQWCDERMMWAAEWNKVVFTDESRICL
;
A
#
# COMPACT_ATOMS: atom_id res chain seq x y z
N MET A 1 13.65 8.51 -0.89
CA MET A 1 12.67 7.79 -1.73
C MET A 1 12.01 6.63 -0.99
N ALA A 2 12.72 5.56 -0.63
CA ALA A 2 12.12 4.35 -0.05
C ALA A 2 11.38 4.53 1.29
N VAL A 3 11.73 5.55 2.09
CA VAL A 3 11.03 5.85 3.36
C VAL A 3 9.66 6.50 3.11
N LYS A 4 9.56 7.35 2.07
CA LYS A 4 8.33 8.06 1.72
C LYS A 4 7.37 7.18 0.91
N ASP A 5 7.93 6.31 0.06
CA ASP A 5 7.18 5.38 -0.76
C ASP A 5 7.77 3.97 -0.64
N ARG A 6 7.00 3.08 0.00
CA ARG A 6 7.39 1.69 0.26
C ARG A 6 7.22 0.78 -0.96
N SER A 7 6.68 1.27 -2.07
CA SER A 7 6.57 0.53 -3.33
C SER A 7 7.84 0.60 -4.18
N VAL A 8 8.74 1.54 -3.88
CA VAL A 8 9.96 1.76 -4.67
C VAL A 8 10.96 0.62 -4.49
N THR A 9 11.42 0.07 -5.61
CA THR A 9 12.39 -1.03 -5.61
C THR A 9 13.84 -0.54 -5.53
N SER A 10 14.75 -1.40 -5.04
CA SER A 10 16.19 -1.10 -5.02
C SER A 10 16.77 -0.81 -6.40
N ARG A 11 16.18 -1.35 -7.48
CA ARG A 11 16.59 -1.08 -8.87
C ARG A 11 16.18 0.33 -9.30
N THR A 12 14.95 0.73 -9.01
CA THR A 12 14.46 2.09 -9.28
C THR A 12 15.30 3.13 -8.55
N ILE A 13 15.73 2.83 -7.31
CA ILE A 13 16.64 3.70 -6.55
C ILE A 13 18.00 3.78 -7.24
N ALA A 14 18.55 2.66 -7.75
CA ALA A 14 19.82 2.66 -8.48
C ALA A 14 19.77 3.57 -9.71
N GLN A 15 18.73 3.41 -10.53
CA GLN A 15 18.51 4.21 -11.74
C GLN A 15 18.34 5.69 -11.41
N HIS A 16 17.63 6.02 -10.33
CA HIS A 16 17.48 7.41 -9.89
C HIS A 16 18.82 8.02 -9.44
N ILE A 17 19.62 7.29 -8.66
CA ILE A 17 20.94 7.75 -8.22
C ILE A 17 21.85 7.99 -9.42
N GLU A 18 21.86 7.06 -10.39
CA GLU A 18 22.64 7.21 -11.62
C GLU A 18 22.19 8.40 -12.45
N SER A 19 20.88 8.62 -12.58
CA SER A 19 20.33 9.77 -13.32
C SER A 19 20.66 11.12 -12.69
N VAL A 20 20.71 11.22 -11.35
CA VAL A 20 20.89 12.50 -10.64
C VAL A 20 22.35 12.79 -10.35
N MET A 21 23.11 11.75 -9.98
CA MET A 21 24.49 11.89 -9.52
C MET A 21 25.51 11.47 -10.59
N HIS A 22 25.07 10.89 -11.71
CA HIS A 22 25.93 10.31 -12.75
C HIS A 22 26.90 9.23 -12.22
N HIS A 23 26.54 8.59 -11.11
CA HIS A 23 27.31 7.53 -10.48
C HIS A 23 26.51 6.24 -10.47
N SER A 24 27.12 5.17 -10.97
CA SER A 24 26.50 3.85 -10.92
C SER A 24 26.68 3.23 -9.53
N VAL A 25 25.57 2.78 -8.93
CA VAL A 25 25.57 2.12 -7.63
C VAL A 25 24.91 0.75 -7.78
N SER A 26 25.59 -0.29 -7.29
CA SER A 26 25.02 -1.63 -7.36
C SER A 26 23.73 -1.74 -6.53
N VAL A 27 22.75 -2.49 -7.05
CA VAL A 27 21.49 -2.80 -6.34
C VAL A 27 21.77 -3.49 -4.99
N ARG A 28 22.86 -4.26 -4.89
CA ARG A 28 23.30 -4.91 -3.64
C ARG A 28 23.70 -3.89 -2.58
N THR A 29 24.45 -2.86 -2.96
CA THR A 29 24.84 -1.76 -2.06
C THR A 29 23.61 -1.04 -1.53
N ILE A 30 22.65 -0.74 -2.41
CA ILE A 30 21.39 -0.08 -2.03
C ILE A 30 20.60 -0.95 -1.04
N ARG A 31 20.44 -2.25 -1.34
CA ARG A 31 19.73 -3.17 -0.44
C ARG A 31 20.37 -3.23 0.96
N ARG A 32 21.70 -3.31 1.04
CA ARG A 32 22.43 -3.30 2.32
C ARG A 32 22.19 -2.01 3.10
N ARG A 33 22.28 -0.85 2.43
CA ARG A 33 22.01 0.45 3.05
C ARG A 33 20.57 0.55 3.56
N LEU A 34 19.59 0.10 2.76
CA LEU A 34 18.18 0.05 3.18
C LEU A 34 17.99 -0.82 4.43
N GLN A 35 18.60 -2.01 4.47
CA GLN A 35 18.53 -2.91 5.62
C GLN A 35 19.18 -2.31 6.87
N GLN A 36 20.34 -1.65 6.73
CA GLN A 36 20.99 -0.92 7.83
C GLN A 36 20.08 0.18 8.40
N SER A 37 19.26 0.81 7.56
CA SER A 37 18.25 1.79 7.97
C SER A 37 16.91 1.16 8.41
N GLY A 38 16.84 -0.16 8.63
CA GLY A 38 15.63 -0.86 9.09
C GLY A 38 14.58 -1.12 8.01
N LEU A 39 14.90 -0.91 6.73
CA LEU A 39 14.00 -1.18 5.61
C LEU A 39 14.28 -2.56 5.01
N SER A 40 13.29 -3.45 5.11
CA SER A 40 13.29 -4.76 4.47
C SER A 40 12.27 -4.83 3.33
N ALA A 41 12.52 -5.74 2.38
CA ALA A 41 11.57 -6.05 1.32
C ALA A 41 10.30 -6.68 1.91
N ARG A 42 9.14 -6.33 1.34
CA ARG A 42 7.84 -6.91 1.69
C ARG A 42 7.09 -7.26 0.43
N ARG A 43 6.20 -8.24 0.51
CA ARG A 43 5.24 -8.53 -0.55
C ARG A 43 4.07 -7.53 -0.44
N PRO A 44 3.60 -6.95 -1.55
CA PRO A 44 2.37 -6.17 -1.52
C PRO A 44 1.20 -7.05 -1.10
N LEU A 45 0.19 -6.45 -0.47
CA LEU A 45 -1.04 -7.16 -0.13
C LEU A 45 -1.74 -7.62 -1.42
N LEU A 46 -2.16 -8.87 -1.46
CA LEU A 46 -3.02 -9.40 -2.53
C LEU A 46 -4.42 -8.84 -2.34
N GLY A 47 -4.74 -7.75 -3.02
CA GLY A 47 -6.04 -7.12 -2.99
C GLY A 47 -6.20 -6.10 -4.11
N LEU A 48 -7.44 -5.78 -4.46
CA LEU A 48 -7.72 -4.72 -5.42
C LEU A 48 -7.29 -3.37 -4.84
N PRO A 49 -6.34 -2.66 -5.47
CA PRO A 49 -5.92 -1.36 -4.97
C PRO A 49 -7.10 -0.39 -5.00
N LEU A 50 -7.44 0.17 -3.84
CA LEU A 50 -8.47 1.20 -3.78
C LEU A 50 -7.96 2.46 -4.48
N THR A 51 -8.75 2.98 -5.41
CA THR A 51 -8.52 4.32 -5.99
C THR A 51 -8.65 5.38 -4.89
N GLN A 52 -8.14 6.58 -5.15
CA GLN A 52 -8.30 7.69 -4.20
C GLN A 52 -9.76 7.99 -3.90
N ASN A 53 -10.63 7.92 -4.92
CA ASN A 53 -12.07 8.14 -4.75
C ASN A 53 -12.71 7.04 -3.89
N HIS A 54 -12.36 5.77 -4.10
CA HIS A 54 -12.84 4.67 -3.25
C HIS A 54 -12.46 4.87 -1.79
N ARG A 55 -11.22 5.29 -1.51
CA ARG A 55 -10.77 5.57 -0.14
C ARG A 55 -11.57 6.70 0.51
N ARG A 56 -11.81 7.79 -0.23
CA ARG A 56 -12.59 8.94 0.25
C ARG A 56 -14.02 8.52 0.60
N LEU A 57 -14.72 7.87 -0.32
CA LEU A 57 -16.12 7.48 -0.14
C LEU A 57 -16.28 6.47 0.99
N ARG A 58 -15.40 5.46 1.07
CA ARG A 58 -15.44 4.47 2.16
C ARG A 58 -15.20 5.13 3.52
N ARG A 59 -14.24 6.06 3.62
CA ARG A 59 -14.00 6.80 4.85
C ARG A 59 -15.22 7.62 5.25
N GLN A 60 -15.75 8.43 4.33
CA GLN A 60 -16.93 9.24 4.58
C GLN A 60 -18.11 8.39 5.08
N TRP A 61 -18.36 7.25 4.44
CA TRP A 61 -19.43 6.34 4.85
C TRP A 61 -19.26 5.84 6.28
N CYS A 62 -18.02 5.50 6.69
CA CYS A 62 -17.71 5.10 8.06
C CYS A 62 -17.87 6.27 9.04
N ASP A 63 -17.36 7.45 8.69
CA ASP A 63 -17.40 8.63 9.55
C ASP A 63 -18.86 9.04 9.84
N GLU A 64 -19.73 9.02 8.82
CA GLU A 64 -21.18 9.28 8.95
C GLU A 64 -21.90 8.28 9.89
N ARG A 65 -21.35 7.08 10.04
CA ARG A 65 -21.97 5.96 10.79
C ARG A 65 -21.16 5.58 12.03
N MET A 66 -20.18 6.40 12.41
CA MET A 66 -19.27 6.10 13.50
C MET A 66 -19.99 5.95 14.85
N MET A 67 -21.09 6.68 15.05
CA MET A 67 -21.90 6.63 16.28
C MET A 67 -23.16 5.77 16.14
N TRP A 68 -23.33 5.05 15.04
CA TRP A 68 -24.46 4.14 14.89
C TRP A 68 -24.33 2.99 15.88
N ALA A 69 -25.42 2.70 16.59
CA ALA A 69 -25.52 1.59 17.51
C ALA A 69 -26.84 0.84 17.27
N ALA A 70 -27.97 1.46 17.63
CA ALA A 70 -29.29 0.86 17.45
C ALA A 70 -29.70 0.76 15.97
N GLU A 71 -29.13 1.62 15.11
CA GLU A 71 -29.35 1.65 13.68
C GLU A 71 -28.88 0.37 13.00
N TRP A 72 -27.80 -0.24 13.50
CA TRP A 72 -27.28 -1.50 12.95
C TRP A 72 -28.29 -2.64 13.03
N ASN A 73 -29.21 -2.61 14.01
CA ASN A 73 -30.27 -3.63 14.16
C ASN A 73 -31.27 -3.63 12.98
N LYS A 74 -31.29 -2.59 12.15
CA LYS A 74 -32.17 -2.47 10.99
C LYS A 74 -31.48 -2.86 9.68
N VAL A 75 -30.21 -3.23 9.70
CA VAL A 75 -29.41 -3.54 8.51
C VAL A 75 -29.20 -5.05 8.41
N VAL A 76 -29.59 -5.62 7.27
CA VAL A 76 -29.25 -7.01 6.91
C VAL A 76 -28.13 -6.97 5.88
N PHE A 77 -27.01 -7.62 6.18
CA PHE A 77 -25.88 -7.74 5.26
C PHE A 77 -26.03 -9.01 4.40
N THR A 78 -26.03 -8.86 3.08
CA THR A 78 -26.00 -9.96 2.12
C THR A 78 -24.93 -9.70 1.06
N ASP A 79 -24.28 -10.76 0.58
CA ASP A 79 -23.34 -10.70 -0.53
C ASP A 79 -23.40 -12.02 -1.30
N GLU A 80 -23.03 -11.99 -2.58
CA GLU A 80 -23.00 -13.18 -3.41
C GLU A 80 -21.59 -13.79 -3.39
N SER A 81 -21.51 -15.09 -3.12
CA SER A 81 -20.26 -15.84 -3.20
C SER A 81 -20.30 -16.84 -4.33
N ARG A 82 -19.22 -16.91 -5.11
CA ARG A 82 -19.04 -17.96 -6.11
C ARG A 82 -18.63 -19.25 -5.40
N ILE A 83 -19.47 -20.27 -5.49
CA ILE A 83 -19.16 -21.62 -5.01
C ILE A 83 -18.72 -22.44 -6.21
N CYS A 84 -17.51 -22.97 -6.18
CA CYS A 84 -17.07 -23.98 -7.14
C CYS A 84 -17.45 -25.35 -6.58
N LEU A 85 -18.33 -26.06 -7.29
CA LEU A 85 -18.68 -27.47 -7.01
C LEU A 85 -17.79 -28.41 -7.81
#